data_AF-A0A841GPX8-F1
#
_entry.id   AF-A0A841GPX8-F1
#
_cell.length_a   1.000
_cell.length_b   1.000
_cell.length_c   1.000
_cell.angle_alpha   90.00
_cell.angle_beta   90.00
_cell.angle_gamma   90.00
#
_symmetry.space_group_name_H-M   'P 1'
#
loop_
_entity.id
_entity.type
_entity.pdbx_description
1 polymer ?
#
loop_
_entity_poly.entity_id
_entity_poly.type
_entity_poly.pdbx_seq_one_letter_code
_entity_poly.pdbx_strand_id
1 'polypeptide(L)'
;MTAKINQCRDCRPKDQWIEIRLVDEMNQPFGSLNGKLKDATGSEYQVMLSGGYLLLTGLPAGPVELKIETSALLNEAKKHKPRLSPQTSPAKEYADKHKGYQNKKIRYQHVALGDLWTVKSDMPREHQAGATGTHYKLATGNSYLLETRCFEYKSVSIAVVGAQHDNRIANKMMFAGQAVRYFKQIVSKNKIMILFTVGYTKEQIDAIIESSLKVNFHIRQISTRDELIEYLNSFNTHVNPINELNLYSHGIPGSVEFGYGFNSASTMNIDIGNINFIKKSIFSSSGKINSYACRTGMGNLVDIPIVEDVAQFSPQIEKSLAQIMSNHFRVNVHAFIRRTTYEDTWGSREDRYKYKLCNKSIQKGSVDLFNVVAPSWSWCDVFDRTVNERDYFVKKIGVAYNINGALHPVKADIDPVTIDAEMEFHPK
;
A
#
# COMPACT_ATOMS: atom_id res chain seq x y z
N MET A 1 29.55 -4.50 -69.33
CA MET A 1 29.53 -5.40 -68.14
C MET A 1 29.09 -4.58 -66.94
N THR A 2 27.83 -4.70 -66.55
CA THR A 2 27.26 -3.97 -65.41
C THR A 2 27.27 -4.92 -64.22
N ALA A 3 28.19 -4.71 -63.29
CA ALA A 3 28.27 -5.50 -62.07
C ALA A 3 27.08 -5.16 -61.16
N LYS A 4 26.13 -6.10 -61.02
CA LYS A 4 25.12 -6.08 -59.97
C LYS A 4 25.78 -6.44 -58.63
N ILE A 5 26.02 -5.45 -57.78
CA ILE A 5 26.37 -5.68 -56.38
C ILE A 5 25.05 -5.98 -55.64
N ASN A 6 24.70 -7.25 -55.55
CA ASN A 6 23.74 -7.74 -54.55
C ASN A 6 24.49 -7.88 -53.22
N GLN A 7 24.57 -6.79 -52.45
CA GLN A 7 25.01 -6.86 -51.04
C GLN A 7 23.92 -7.55 -50.22
N CYS A 8 24.05 -8.87 -50.09
CA CYS A 8 23.28 -9.70 -49.18
C CYS A 8 23.49 -9.22 -47.73
N ARG A 9 22.40 -8.86 -47.04
CA ARG A 9 22.38 -8.38 -45.64
C ARG A 9 22.87 -9.46 -44.66
N ASP A 10 22.69 -10.73 -45.01
CA ASP A 10 23.15 -11.90 -44.22
C ASP A 10 24.60 -12.30 -44.49
N CYS A 11 25.26 -11.64 -45.45
CA CYS A 11 26.61 -11.97 -45.90
C CYS A 11 27.68 -11.03 -45.31
N ARG A 12 27.31 -10.18 -44.35
CA ARG A 12 28.29 -9.38 -43.60
C ARG A 12 29.04 -10.27 -42.61
N PRO A 13 30.38 -10.12 -42.46
CA PRO A 13 31.14 -10.85 -41.45
C PRO A 13 30.51 -10.66 -40.07
N LYS A 14 30.29 -11.77 -39.36
CA LYS A 14 29.88 -11.79 -37.95
C LYS A 14 31.10 -11.57 -37.06
N ASP A 15 31.77 -10.43 -37.22
CA ASP A 15 33.00 -10.09 -36.50
C ASP A 15 32.78 -8.97 -35.47
N GLN A 16 31.56 -8.45 -35.37
CA GLN A 16 31.25 -7.37 -34.45
C GLN A 16 30.88 -7.90 -33.06
N TRP A 17 30.91 -6.98 -32.09
CA TRP A 17 30.68 -7.27 -30.69
C TRP A 17 29.93 -6.13 -30.03
N ILE A 18 29.42 -6.32 -28.82
CA ILE A 18 28.89 -5.25 -27.99
C ILE A 18 29.22 -5.53 -26.52
N GLU A 19 29.72 -4.51 -25.82
CA GLU A 19 29.94 -4.54 -24.37
C GLU A 19 28.95 -3.59 -23.70
N ILE A 20 28.26 -4.05 -22.66
CA ILE A 20 27.28 -3.28 -21.89
C ILE A 20 27.59 -3.43 -20.41
N ARG A 21 27.59 -2.30 -19.71
CA ARG A 21 27.62 -2.23 -18.24
C ARG A 21 26.39 -1.50 -17.77
N LEU A 22 25.56 -2.14 -16.95
CA LEU A 22 24.38 -1.55 -16.33
C LEU A 22 24.67 -1.22 -14.88
N VAL A 23 24.53 0.06 -14.54
CA VAL A 23 24.84 0.59 -13.21
C VAL A 23 23.71 1.48 -12.68
N ASP A 24 23.69 1.65 -11.36
CA ASP A 24 22.85 2.64 -10.69
C ASP A 24 23.46 4.06 -10.77
N GLU A 25 22.76 5.03 -10.18
CA GLU A 25 23.18 6.44 -10.14
C GLU A 25 24.43 6.71 -9.27
N MET A 26 24.91 5.70 -8.54
CA MET A 26 26.13 5.72 -7.73
C MET A 26 27.23 4.87 -8.36
N ASN A 27 27.08 4.50 -9.64
CA ASN A 27 27.98 3.65 -10.42
C ASN A 27 28.22 2.27 -9.77
N GLN A 28 27.24 1.76 -9.02
CA GLN A 28 27.25 0.38 -8.55
C GLN A 28 26.64 -0.52 -9.63
N PRO A 29 27.28 -1.64 -9.96
CA PRO A 29 26.74 -2.59 -10.92
C PRO A 29 25.45 -3.21 -10.38
N PHE A 30 24.48 -3.41 -11.27
CA PHE A 30 23.34 -4.27 -10.99
C PHE A 30 23.80 -5.72 -10.78
N GLY A 31 22.98 -6.56 -10.15
CA GLY A 31 23.22 -8.01 -10.06
C GLY A 31 23.10 -8.75 -11.40
N SER A 32 22.84 -10.05 -11.31
CA SER A 32 22.67 -10.89 -12.50
C SER A 32 21.26 -10.78 -13.08
N LEU A 33 21.14 -10.38 -14.34
CA LEU A 33 19.85 -10.12 -15.01
C LEU A 33 19.74 -10.87 -16.33
N ASN A 34 18.65 -11.62 -16.50
CA ASN A 34 18.32 -12.28 -17.77
C ASN A 34 17.63 -11.30 -18.73
N GLY A 35 17.95 -11.43 -20.00
CA GLY A 35 17.38 -10.59 -21.05
C GLY A 35 17.50 -11.20 -22.44
N LYS A 36 17.01 -10.42 -23.41
CA LYS A 36 17.12 -10.69 -24.83
C LYS A 36 17.84 -9.54 -25.50
N LEU A 37 18.73 -9.87 -26.42
CA LEU A 37 19.39 -8.92 -27.30
C LEU A 37 18.93 -9.21 -28.74
N LYS A 38 18.42 -8.20 -29.43
CA LYS A 38 18.02 -8.31 -30.84
C LYS A 38 19.01 -7.53 -31.70
N ASP A 39 19.57 -8.19 -32.71
CA ASP A 39 20.54 -7.58 -33.60
C ASP A 39 19.89 -6.86 -34.80
N ALA A 40 20.74 -6.27 -35.65
CA ALA A 40 20.34 -5.53 -36.84
C ALA A 40 19.66 -6.39 -37.92
N THR A 41 19.79 -7.72 -37.87
CA THR A 41 19.09 -8.67 -38.77
C THR A 41 17.74 -9.09 -38.22
N GLY A 42 17.48 -8.81 -36.93
CA GLY A 42 16.28 -9.21 -36.22
C GLY A 42 16.45 -10.52 -35.44
N SER A 43 17.66 -11.10 -35.44
CA SER A 43 17.97 -12.32 -34.68
C SER A 43 18.00 -12.01 -33.17
N GLU A 44 17.34 -12.83 -32.37
CA GLU A 44 17.28 -12.70 -30.91
C GLU A 44 18.27 -13.65 -30.22
N TYR A 45 19.02 -13.13 -29.26
CA TYR A 45 19.97 -13.86 -28.43
C TYR A 45 19.51 -13.78 -26.98
N GLN A 46 19.40 -14.93 -26.31
CA GLN A 46 19.26 -14.95 -24.85
C GLN A 46 20.58 -14.52 -24.22
N VAL A 47 20.53 -13.53 -23.34
CA VAL A 47 21.72 -12.95 -22.72
C VAL A 47 21.53 -12.86 -21.21
N MET A 48 22.65 -12.89 -20.50
CA MET A 48 22.69 -12.67 -19.06
C MET A 48 23.71 -11.57 -18.77
N LEU A 49 23.26 -10.48 -18.17
CA LEU A 49 24.16 -9.46 -17.62
C LEU A 49 24.63 -9.99 -16.27
N SER A 50 25.88 -10.46 -16.18
CA SER A 50 26.44 -11.01 -14.93
C SER A 50 27.04 -9.89 -14.11
N GLY A 51 26.45 -9.54 -12.97
CA GLY A 51 26.85 -8.35 -12.21
C GLY A 51 26.75 -7.09 -13.08
N GLY A 52 25.65 -6.95 -13.83
CA GLY A 52 25.42 -5.81 -14.72
C GLY A 52 26.30 -5.79 -15.96
N TYR A 53 27.18 -6.78 -16.17
CA TYR A 53 28.12 -6.83 -17.29
C TYR A 53 27.67 -7.82 -18.38
N LEU A 54 27.71 -7.39 -19.65
CA LEU A 54 27.51 -8.24 -20.82
C LEU A 54 28.57 -7.93 -21.88
N LEU A 55 29.23 -8.97 -22.39
CA LEU A 55 30.00 -8.93 -23.62
C LEU A 55 29.46 -10.01 -24.56
N LEU A 56 28.99 -9.61 -25.74
CA LEU A 56 28.52 -10.52 -26.78
C LEU A 56 29.30 -10.26 -28.07
N THR A 57 29.90 -11.32 -28.63
CA THR A 57 30.69 -11.29 -29.86
C THR A 57 30.00 -12.08 -30.97
N GLY A 58 30.44 -11.92 -32.22
CA GLY A 58 29.89 -12.69 -33.34
C GLY A 58 28.60 -12.10 -33.91
N LEU A 59 28.40 -10.79 -33.77
CA LEU A 59 27.21 -10.09 -34.22
C LEU A 59 27.41 -9.46 -35.61
N PRO A 60 26.33 -9.29 -36.40
CA PRO A 60 26.37 -8.49 -37.61
C PRO A 60 26.46 -6.99 -37.29
N ALA A 61 27.12 -6.22 -38.16
CA ALA A 61 27.25 -4.77 -37.98
C ALA A 61 25.90 -4.06 -38.05
N GLY A 62 25.52 -3.34 -36.98
CA GLY A 62 24.35 -2.46 -36.98
C GLY A 62 23.76 -2.15 -35.59
N PRO A 63 22.52 -1.60 -35.54
CA PRO A 63 21.83 -1.31 -34.29
C PRO A 63 21.48 -2.59 -33.51
N VAL A 64 21.38 -2.44 -32.20
CA VAL A 64 21.06 -3.51 -31.26
C VAL A 64 19.97 -3.02 -30.30
N GLU A 65 19.08 -3.93 -29.89
CA GLU A 65 18.10 -3.67 -28.85
C GLU A 65 18.31 -4.65 -27.70
N LEU A 66 18.59 -4.14 -26.51
CA LEU A 66 18.64 -4.94 -25.28
C LEU A 66 17.32 -4.76 -24.51
N LYS A 67 16.72 -5.89 -24.12
CA LYS A 67 15.55 -5.97 -23.25
C LYS A 67 15.83 -6.92 -22.08
N ILE A 68 15.51 -6.50 -20.87
CA ILE A 68 15.72 -7.24 -19.62
C ILE A 68 14.36 -7.61 -19.05
N GLU A 69 14.26 -8.81 -18.48
CA GLU A 69 13.04 -9.28 -17.83
C GLU A 69 12.57 -8.28 -16.78
N THR A 70 11.34 -7.76 -16.95
CA THR A 70 10.83 -6.60 -16.21
C THR A 70 10.88 -6.82 -14.69
N SER A 71 10.47 -8.00 -14.20
CA SER A 71 10.39 -8.23 -12.75
C SER A 71 11.78 -8.30 -12.11
N ALA A 72 12.75 -8.97 -12.73
CA ALA A 72 14.14 -8.99 -12.29
C ALA A 72 14.77 -7.59 -12.31
N LEU A 73 14.58 -6.82 -13.38
CA LEU A 73 15.13 -5.46 -13.47
C LEU A 73 14.60 -4.56 -12.35
N LEU A 74 13.28 -4.57 -12.13
CA LEU A 74 12.68 -3.77 -11.06
C LEU A 74 13.13 -4.27 -9.68
N ASN A 75 13.20 -5.60 -9.47
CA ASN A 75 13.67 -6.19 -8.21
C ASN A 75 15.10 -5.80 -7.87
N GLU A 76 15.97 -5.76 -8.87
CA GLU A 76 17.35 -5.33 -8.68
C GLU A 76 17.42 -3.82 -8.41
N ALA A 77 16.74 -2.99 -9.22
CA ALA A 77 16.74 -1.54 -9.04
C ALA A 77 16.34 -1.09 -7.63
N LYS A 78 15.51 -1.85 -6.91
CA LYS A 78 15.10 -1.53 -5.53
C LYS A 78 16.19 -1.74 -4.48
N LYS A 79 17.19 -2.57 -4.77
CA LYS A 79 18.31 -2.83 -3.85
C LYS A 79 19.26 -1.64 -3.78
N HIS A 80 19.23 -0.80 -4.81
CA HIS A 80 20.06 0.37 -4.95
C HIS A 80 19.36 1.62 -4.40
N LYS A 81 20.11 2.46 -3.69
CA LYS A 81 19.57 3.71 -3.17
C LYS A 81 19.58 4.77 -4.28
N PRO A 82 18.45 5.48 -4.50
CA PRO A 82 18.44 6.62 -5.41
C PRO A 82 19.44 7.68 -4.97
N ARG A 83 20.08 8.34 -5.93
CA ARG A 83 21.02 9.43 -5.63
C ARG A 83 20.25 10.64 -5.06
N LEU A 84 20.79 11.25 -4.00
CA LEU A 84 20.21 12.46 -3.41
C LEU A 84 20.63 13.69 -4.22
N SER A 85 19.69 14.58 -4.53
CA SER A 85 20.03 15.90 -5.05
C SER A 85 20.75 16.73 -3.96
N PRO A 86 21.85 17.44 -4.27
CA PRO A 86 22.38 17.78 -5.59
C PRO A 86 23.60 16.95 -6.05
N GLN A 87 23.82 15.73 -5.52
CA GLN A 87 25.00 14.92 -5.86
C GLN A 87 25.11 14.67 -7.37
N THR A 88 26.30 14.73 -7.96
CA THR A 88 26.52 14.38 -9.38
C THR A 88 26.73 12.87 -9.53
N SER A 89 26.29 12.28 -10.65
CA SER A 89 26.55 10.85 -10.91
C SER A 89 28.05 10.61 -11.18
N PRO A 90 28.68 9.63 -10.51
CA PRO A 90 30.05 9.22 -10.79
C PRO A 90 30.18 8.36 -12.07
N ALA A 91 29.08 7.85 -12.63
CA ALA A 91 29.14 6.91 -13.77
C ALA A 91 29.66 7.58 -15.05
N LYS A 92 29.28 8.84 -15.30
CA LYS A 92 29.78 9.57 -16.47
C LYS A 92 31.30 9.77 -16.40
N GLU A 93 31.81 10.17 -15.24
CA GLU A 93 33.24 10.33 -15.01
C GLU A 93 33.99 9.00 -15.16
N TYR A 94 33.40 7.91 -14.68
CA TYR A 94 33.95 6.57 -14.88
C TYR A 94 34.10 6.23 -16.37
N ALA A 95 33.06 6.46 -17.17
CA ALA A 95 33.08 6.19 -18.62
C ALA A 95 34.13 7.03 -19.37
N ASP A 96 34.37 8.27 -18.93
CA ASP A 96 35.36 9.16 -19.56
C ASP A 96 36.81 8.74 -19.24
N LYS A 97 37.07 8.20 -18.04
CA LYS A 97 38.41 7.79 -17.60
C LYS A 97 38.82 6.38 -18.01
N HIS A 98 37.86 5.49 -18.24
CA HIS A 98 38.14 4.08 -18.51
C HIS A 98 37.96 3.72 -19.99
N LYS A 99 38.63 2.63 -20.39
CA LYS A 99 38.44 2.00 -21.69
C LYS A 99 37.63 0.73 -21.54
N GLY A 100 36.76 0.47 -22.50
CA GLY A 100 36.02 -0.78 -22.61
C GLY A 100 36.81 -1.82 -23.39
N TYR A 101 36.09 -2.85 -23.82
CA TYR A 101 36.60 -3.94 -24.64
C TYR A 101 37.37 -3.43 -25.87
N GLN A 102 38.48 -4.09 -26.18
CA GLN A 102 39.43 -3.70 -27.23
C GLN A 102 39.89 -2.23 -27.14
N ASN A 103 40.06 -1.71 -25.92
CA ASN A 103 40.51 -0.34 -25.64
C ASN A 103 39.62 0.76 -26.24
N LYS A 104 38.36 0.45 -26.57
CA LYS A 104 37.41 1.44 -27.11
C LYS A 104 36.93 2.41 -26.02
N LYS A 105 36.55 3.62 -26.43
CA LYS A 105 35.91 4.60 -25.54
C LYS A 105 34.56 4.06 -25.07
N ILE A 106 34.30 4.13 -23.77
CA ILE A 106 33.00 3.79 -23.20
C ILE A 106 32.02 4.92 -23.51
N ARG A 107 30.86 4.56 -24.07
CA ARG A 107 29.76 5.48 -24.35
C ARG A 107 28.80 5.48 -23.17
N TYR A 108 28.81 6.56 -22.40
CA TYR A 108 27.85 6.80 -21.32
C TYR A 108 26.46 7.13 -21.87
N GLN A 109 25.41 6.52 -21.32
CA GLN A 109 24.02 6.89 -21.54
C GLN A 109 23.24 6.85 -20.22
N HIS A 110 22.47 7.91 -19.95
CA HIS A 110 21.50 7.94 -18.86
C HIS A 110 20.15 7.47 -19.41
N VAL A 111 19.69 6.30 -18.99
CA VAL A 111 18.50 5.64 -19.54
C VAL A 111 17.47 5.39 -18.44
N ALA A 112 16.19 5.38 -18.80
CA ALA A 112 15.13 5.00 -17.88
C ALA A 112 15.08 3.47 -17.76
N LEU A 113 14.60 2.95 -16.63
CA LEU A 113 14.32 1.51 -16.49
C LEU A 113 13.38 1.02 -17.60
N GLY A 114 12.45 1.88 -18.03
CA GLY A 114 11.52 1.56 -19.10
C GLY A 114 12.11 1.44 -20.49
N ASP A 115 13.31 1.96 -20.72
CA ASP A 115 14.02 1.72 -21.98
C ASP A 115 14.47 0.26 -22.08
N LEU A 116 14.70 -0.39 -20.93
CA LEU A 116 15.28 -1.73 -20.82
C LEU A 116 14.23 -2.82 -20.57
N TRP A 117 13.06 -2.55 -19.99
CA TRP A 117 12.11 -3.63 -19.65
C TRP A 117 11.53 -4.35 -20.87
N THR A 118 11.19 -5.63 -20.75
CA THR A 118 10.50 -6.42 -21.79
C THR A 118 9.01 -6.09 -21.89
N VAL A 119 8.37 -5.88 -20.73
CA VAL A 119 6.95 -5.58 -20.60
C VAL A 119 6.80 -4.23 -19.91
N LYS A 120 5.97 -3.35 -20.48
CA LYS A 120 5.66 -2.05 -19.89
C LYS A 120 5.12 -2.24 -18.47
N SER A 121 5.79 -1.63 -17.49
CA SER A 121 5.34 -1.59 -16.10
C SER A 121 4.67 -0.26 -15.81
N ASP A 122 3.69 -0.27 -14.91
CA ASP A 122 3.07 0.94 -14.37
C ASP A 122 4.02 1.56 -13.35
N MET A 123 5.04 2.27 -13.83
CA MET A 123 5.99 3.02 -13.00
C MET A 123 5.75 4.53 -13.15
N PRO A 124 6.17 5.34 -12.16
CA PRO A 124 6.17 6.79 -12.29
C PRO A 124 6.84 7.28 -13.56
N ARG A 125 6.46 8.48 -14.00
CA ARG A 125 6.84 9.05 -15.28
C ARG A 125 8.35 9.05 -15.50
N GLU A 126 9.13 9.31 -14.46
CA GLU A 126 10.61 9.34 -14.47
C GLU A 126 11.28 7.99 -14.79
N HIS A 127 10.57 6.86 -14.64
CA HIS A 127 11.07 5.53 -14.95
C HIS A 127 10.51 4.96 -16.26
N GLN A 128 9.56 5.63 -16.91
CA GLN A 128 9.00 5.17 -18.18
C GLN A 128 10.00 5.32 -19.33
N ALA A 129 9.83 4.52 -20.39
CA ALA A 129 10.69 4.60 -21.57
C ALA A 129 10.77 6.03 -22.12
N GLY A 130 11.98 6.49 -22.43
CA GLY A 130 12.25 7.84 -22.93
C GLY A 130 12.18 8.96 -21.90
N ALA A 131 11.91 8.67 -20.61
CA ALA A 131 11.75 9.70 -19.58
C ALA A 131 13.01 10.56 -19.33
N THR A 132 14.19 10.04 -19.65
CA THR A 132 15.46 10.77 -19.51
C THR A 132 15.70 11.79 -20.62
N GLY A 133 14.86 11.81 -21.66
CA GLY A 133 15.08 12.59 -22.88
C GLY A 133 16.30 12.17 -23.70
N THR A 134 17.04 11.16 -23.25
CA THR A 134 18.21 10.62 -23.96
C THR A 134 17.73 9.58 -24.97
N HIS A 135 18.22 9.67 -26.21
CA HIS A 135 17.95 8.65 -27.20
C HIS A 135 18.73 7.37 -26.88
N TYR A 136 18.11 6.45 -26.13
CA TYR A 136 18.63 5.10 -25.90
C TYR A 136 18.89 4.40 -27.23
N LYS A 137 20.16 4.22 -27.58
CA LYS A 137 20.59 3.64 -28.85
C LYS A 137 21.86 2.81 -28.65
N LEU A 138 21.77 1.54 -28.99
CA LEU A 138 22.90 0.62 -28.98
C LEU A 138 23.26 0.21 -30.40
N ALA A 139 24.54 0.01 -30.65
CA ALA A 139 25.06 -0.47 -31.92
C ALA A 139 26.33 -1.30 -31.67
N THR A 140 26.51 -2.33 -32.48
CA THR A 140 27.70 -3.18 -32.43
C THR A 140 29.00 -2.38 -32.67
N GLY A 141 30.12 -2.91 -32.19
CA GLY A 141 31.46 -2.29 -32.24
C GLY A 141 31.70 -1.27 -31.12
N ASN A 142 30.88 -1.27 -30.06
CA ASN A 142 30.93 -0.25 -29.01
C ASN A 142 30.81 -0.84 -27.61
N SER A 143 31.42 -0.13 -26.65
CA SER A 143 31.26 -0.33 -25.22
C SER A 143 30.33 0.72 -24.64
N TYR A 144 29.36 0.31 -23.84
CA TYR A 144 28.36 1.17 -23.22
C TYR A 144 28.39 1.08 -21.70
N LEU A 145 28.21 2.23 -21.04
CA LEU A 145 27.84 2.31 -19.63
C LEU A 145 26.45 2.93 -19.56
N LEU A 146 25.47 2.13 -19.18
CA LEU A 146 24.08 2.50 -19.04
C LEU A 146 23.82 2.78 -17.56
N GLU A 147 23.56 4.04 -17.23
CA GLU A 147 23.13 4.45 -15.90
C GLU A 147 21.60 4.48 -15.85
N THR A 148 21.03 3.92 -14.79
CA THR A 148 19.59 3.98 -14.53
C THR A 148 19.26 4.55 -13.15
N ARG A 149 18.17 5.31 -13.09
CA ARG A 149 17.59 5.77 -11.83
C ARG A 149 16.91 4.63 -11.08
N CYS A 150 17.37 4.40 -9.86
CA CYS A 150 16.80 3.41 -8.94
C CYS A 150 15.67 4.04 -8.09
N PHE A 151 14.94 3.22 -7.32
CA PHE A 151 13.81 3.66 -6.51
C PHE A 151 13.72 2.87 -5.21
N GLU A 152 13.13 3.47 -4.19
CA GLU A 152 12.88 2.80 -2.91
C GLU A 152 11.41 2.39 -2.80
N TYR A 153 11.16 1.17 -2.33
CA TYR A 153 9.83 0.75 -1.94
C TYR A 153 9.44 1.32 -0.59
N LYS A 154 8.39 2.13 -0.58
CA LYS A 154 7.77 2.61 0.67
C LYS A 154 6.38 2.05 0.78
N SER A 155 6.29 0.80 1.23
CA SER A 155 4.98 0.20 1.52
C SER A 155 4.23 1.05 2.54
N VAL A 156 2.92 1.21 2.34
CA VAL A 156 2.09 2.08 3.16
C VAL A 156 0.99 1.28 3.86
N SER A 157 0.73 1.64 5.12
CA SER A 157 -0.40 1.15 5.90
C SER A 157 -1.44 2.27 6.00
N ILE A 158 -2.65 2.02 5.52
CA ILE A 158 -3.72 3.01 5.42
C ILE A 158 -4.88 2.63 6.34
N ALA A 159 -5.47 3.63 6.99
CA ALA A 159 -6.77 3.53 7.64
C ALA A 159 -7.70 4.61 7.09
N VAL A 160 -8.83 4.21 6.50
CA VAL A 160 -9.89 5.12 6.07
C VAL A 160 -10.90 5.24 7.20
N VAL A 161 -11.16 6.47 7.63
CA VAL A 161 -12.03 6.79 8.76
C VAL A 161 -13.26 7.52 8.24
N GLY A 162 -14.42 6.92 8.43
CA GLY A 162 -15.71 7.51 8.09
C GLY A 162 -16.13 8.64 9.03
N ALA A 163 -17.09 9.42 8.54
CA ALA A 163 -17.87 10.36 9.32
C ALA A 163 -18.81 9.64 10.30
N GLN A 164 -19.14 10.31 11.40
CA GLN A 164 -20.11 9.81 12.37
C GLN A 164 -21.21 10.85 12.62
N HIS A 165 -22.45 10.52 12.26
CA HIS A 165 -23.61 11.39 12.47
C HIS A 165 -24.11 11.35 13.92
N ASP A 166 -23.82 10.26 14.63
CA ASP A 166 -24.17 10.10 16.04
C ASP A 166 -23.33 11.00 16.95
N ASN A 167 -24.00 11.94 17.63
CA ASN A 167 -23.36 12.89 18.54
C ASN A 167 -23.26 12.40 19.99
N ARG A 168 -23.62 11.15 20.28
CA ARG A 168 -23.36 10.55 21.60
C ARG A 168 -21.86 10.57 21.89
N ILE A 169 -21.54 10.96 23.13
CA ILE A 169 -20.17 11.18 23.63
C ILE A 169 -19.23 10.02 23.26
N ALA A 170 -19.68 8.78 23.45
CA ALA A 170 -18.87 7.58 23.20
C ALA A 170 -18.72 7.23 21.70
N ASN A 171 -19.67 7.62 20.86
CA ASN A 171 -19.74 7.12 19.49
C ASN A 171 -19.02 8.03 18.50
N LYS A 172 -19.06 9.34 18.75
CA LYS A 172 -18.61 10.35 17.77
C LYS A 172 -17.22 10.09 17.20
N MET A 173 -16.26 9.74 18.06
CA MET A 173 -14.85 9.58 17.68
C MET A 173 -14.40 8.12 17.53
N MET A 174 -15.32 7.15 17.55
CA MET A 174 -14.96 5.74 17.68
C MET A 174 -14.17 5.20 16.49
N PHE A 175 -14.53 5.61 15.26
CA PHE A 175 -13.81 5.20 14.04
C PHE A 175 -12.36 5.73 14.03
N ALA A 176 -12.17 7.01 14.36
CA ALA A 176 -10.84 7.59 14.48
C ALA A 176 -10.03 6.92 15.59
N GLY A 177 -10.66 6.62 16.73
CA GLY A 177 -10.02 5.89 17.83
C GLY A 177 -9.49 4.52 17.40
N GLN A 178 -10.26 3.75 16.63
CA GLN A 178 -9.84 2.44 16.13
C GLN A 178 -8.68 2.55 15.13
N ALA A 179 -8.70 3.53 14.23
CA ALA A 179 -7.58 3.77 13.32
C ALA A 179 -6.29 4.13 14.07
N VAL A 180 -6.35 4.97 15.11
CA VAL A 180 -5.19 5.29 15.95
C VAL A 180 -4.69 4.06 16.70
N ARG A 181 -5.59 3.22 17.24
CA ARG A 181 -5.24 1.95 17.89
C ARG A 181 -4.45 1.05 16.94
N TYR A 182 -4.93 0.88 15.71
CA TYR A 182 -4.24 0.12 14.68
C TYR A 182 -2.83 0.68 14.42
N PHE A 183 -2.72 1.99 14.19
CA PHE A 183 -1.41 2.62 13.93
C PHE A 183 -0.42 2.48 15.09
N LYS A 184 -0.91 2.46 16.34
CA LYS A 184 -0.07 2.22 17.52
C LYS A 184 0.49 0.79 17.57
N GLN A 185 -0.20 -0.18 16.98
CA GLN A 185 0.15 -1.60 17.06
C GLN A 185 1.08 -2.07 15.93
N ILE A 186 1.09 -1.38 14.79
CA ILE A 186 1.91 -1.78 13.65
C ILE A 186 3.32 -1.18 13.67
N VAL A 187 4.27 -1.94 13.12
CA VAL A 187 5.68 -1.54 12.95
C VAL A 187 5.91 -0.68 11.71
N SER A 188 4.93 -0.63 10.79
CA SER A 188 5.03 0.14 9.53
C SER A 188 5.43 1.60 9.79
N LYS A 189 6.41 2.11 9.04
CA LYS A 189 6.87 3.50 9.17
C LYS A 189 6.00 4.50 8.40
N ASN A 190 5.38 4.05 7.30
CA ASN A 190 4.54 4.91 6.46
C ASN A 190 3.08 4.63 6.78
N LYS A 191 2.52 5.42 7.69
CA LYS A 191 1.13 5.29 8.18
C LYS A 191 0.31 6.48 7.69
N ILE A 192 -0.85 6.22 7.07
CA ILE A 192 -1.71 7.28 6.53
C ILE A 192 -3.15 7.06 6.99
N MET A 193 -3.70 8.02 7.72
CA MET A 193 -5.12 8.14 7.95
C MET A 193 -5.76 8.94 6.83
N ILE A 194 -6.76 8.37 6.15
CA ILE A 194 -7.64 9.12 5.26
C ILE A 194 -8.91 9.41 6.05
N LEU A 195 -9.19 10.69 6.34
CA LEU A 195 -10.26 11.12 7.23
C LEU A 195 -11.36 11.84 6.43
N PHE A 196 -12.57 11.28 6.41
CA PHE A 196 -13.75 12.02 6.02
C PHE A 196 -14.10 13.04 7.11
N THR A 197 -14.01 14.33 6.80
CA THR A 197 -14.15 15.39 7.82
C THR A 197 -15.60 15.77 8.13
N VAL A 198 -16.54 15.36 7.28
CA VAL A 198 -17.96 15.70 7.43
C VAL A 198 -18.46 15.29 8.81
N GLY A 199 -19.10 16.23 9.51
CA GLY A 199 -19.68 16.01 10.83
C GLY A 199 -18.72 16.10 12.01
N TYR A 200 -17.40 16.23 11.81
CA TYR A 200 -16.45 16.51 12.89
C TYR A 200 -16.24 18.02 13.05
N THR A 201 -16.11 18.49 14.30
CA THR A 201 -15.70 19.89 14.55
C THR A 201 -14.20 20.06 14.34
N LYS A 202 -13.74 21.30 14.20
CA LYS A 202 -12.31 21.61 14.10
C LYS A 202 -11.53 21.07 15.30
N GLU A 203 -12.06 21.23 16.51
CA GLU A 203 -11.41 20.79 17.74
C GLU A 203 -11.32 19.26 17.83
N GLN A 204 -12.31 18.55 17.28
CA GLN A 204 -12.29 17.09 17.16
C GLN A 204 -11.21 16.63 16.17
N ILE A 205 -11.08 17.32 15.03
CA ILE A 205 -10.01 17.07 14.06
C ILE A 205 -8.64 17.39 14.67
N ASP A 206 -8.51 18.49 15.42
CA ASP A 206 -7.27 18.88 16.11
C ASP A 206 -6.83 17.80 17.13
N ALA A 207 -7.77 17.13 17.81
CA ALA A 207 -7.46 15.99 18.68
C ALA A 207 -6.92 14.77 17.90
N ILE A 208 -7.41 14.52 16.69
CA ILE A 208 -6.89 13.46 15.81
C ILE A 208 -5.48 13.84 15.32
N ILE A 209 -5.24 15.12 15.01
CA ILE A 209 -3.91 15.63 14.67
C ILE A 209 -2.95 15.44 15.85
N GLU A 210 -3.37 15.66 17.09
CA GLU A 210 -2.54 15.38 18.27
C GLU A 210 -2.13 13.90 18.35
N SER A 211 -3.05 12.99 18.03
CA SER A 211 -2.74 11.55 17.91
C SER A 211 -1.74 11.26 16.79
N SER A 212 -1.82 11.99 15.67
CA SER A 212 -0.90 11.83 14.55
C SER A 212 0.54 12.15 14.91
N LEU A 213 0.76 13.17 15.75
CA LEU A 213 2.08 13.55 16.24
C LEU A 213 2.63 12.50 17.21
N LYS A 214 1.78 11.95 18.08
CA LYS A 214 2.18 10.98 19.10
C LYS A 214 2.44 9.58 18.54
N VAL A 215 1.59 9.12 17.62
CA VAL A 215 1.63 7.75 17.05
C VAL A 215 2.41 7.71 15.71
N ASN A 216 2.80 8.88 15.20
CA ASN A 216 3.55 9.10 13.98
C ASN A 216 2.83 8.54 12.74
N PHE A 217 1.75 9.21 12.33
CA PHE A 217 1.04 8.95 11.08
C PHE A 217 0.69 10.26 10.37
N HIS A 218 0.47 10.22 9.07
CA HIS A 218 0.01 11.36 8.28
C HIS A 218 -1.52 11.36 8.15
N ILE A 219 -2.13 12.54 8.06
CA ILE A 219 -3.57 12.68 7.84
C ILE A 219 -3.81 13.28 6.46
N ARG A 220 -4.65 12.62 5.67
CA ARG A 220 -5.26 13.15 4.44
C ARG A 220 -6.74 13.39 4.72
N GLN A 221 -7.12 14.66 4.85
CA GLN A 221 -8.53 15.04 4.99
C GLN A 221 -9.20 15.03 3.61
N ILE A 222 -10.40 14.48 3.54
CA ILE A 222 -11.23 14.41 2.32
C ILE A 222 -12.71 14.64 2.67
N SER A 223 -13.53 14.96 1.68
CA SER A 223 -14.98 15.11 1.86
C SER A 223 -15.83 14.19 0.99
N THR A 224 -15.23 13.55 -0.01
CA THR A 224 -15.96 12.76 -1.02
C THR A 224 -15.26 11.47 -1.39
N ARG A 225 -16.03 10.54 -1.95
CA ARG A 225 -15.57 9.29 -2.56
C ARG A 225 -14.61 9.55 -3.71
N ASP A 226 -14.85 10.59 -4.52
CA ASP A 226 -14.01 10.89 -5.67
C ASP A 226 -12.60 11.29 -5.22
N GLU A 227 -12.47 12.08 -4.15
CA GLU A 227 -11.18 12.37 -3.52
C GLU A 227 -10.52 11.12 -2.93
N LEU A 228 -11.29 10.20 -2.34
CA LEU A 228 -10.78 8.91 -1.85
C LEU A 228 -10.21 8.07 -3.01
N ILE A 229 -10.98 7.93 -4.10
CA ILE A 229 -10.59 7.15 -5.28
C ILE A 229 -9.35 7.78 -5.93
N GLU A 230 -9.34 9.10 -6.12
CA GLU A 230 -8.20 9.83 -6.67
C GLU A 230 -6.94 9.58 -5.84
N TYR A 231 -7.06 9.68 -4.50
CA TYR A 231 -5.93 9.49 -3.62
C TYR A 231 -5.44 8.03 -3.60
N LEU A 232 -6.34 7.04 -3.54
CA LEU A 232 -5.97 5.62 -3.65
C LEU A 232 -5.32 5.32 -5.01
N ASN A 233 -5.76 5.96 -6.09
CA ASN A 233 -5.19 5.83 -7.43
C ASN A 233 -3.81 6.48 -7.61
N SER A 234 -3.34 7.23 -6.62
CA SER A 234 -1.97 7.75 -6.57
C SER A 234 -0.95 6.73 -6.05
N PHE A 235 -1.40 5.63 -5.44
CA PHE A 235 -0.54 4.53 -5.01
C PHE A 235 -0.26 3.56 -6.15
N ASN A 236 0.85 2.83 -6.04
CA ASN A 236 1.33 1.96 -7.09
C ASN A 236 2.13 0.77 -6.52
N THR A 237 1.84 -0.44 -7.01
CA THR A 237 2.49 -1.70 -6.61
C THR A 237 4.03 -1.67 -6.68
N HIS A 238 4.61 -0.82 -7.51
CA HIS A 238 6.05 -0.74 -7.76
C HIS A 238 6.77 0.41 -7.05
N VAL A 239 6.08 1.30 -6.33
CA VAL A 239 6.73 2.43 -5.65
C VAL A 239 6.29 2.57 -4.21
N ASN A 240 4.99 2.71 -4.01
CA ASN A 240 4.36 2.91 -2.71
C ASN A 240 3.18 1.94 -2.56
N PRO A 241 3.42 0.62 -2.63
CA PRO A 241 2.34 -0.35 -2.55
C PRO A 241 1.61 -0.24 -1.21
N ILE A 242 0.28 -0.34 -1.23
CA ILE A 242 -0.51 -0.50 -0.02
C ILE A 242 -0.30 -1.92 0.51
N ASN A 243 0.20 -2.03 1.73
CA ASN A 243 0.35 -3.33 2.39
C ASN A 243 -0.89 -3.70 3.19
N GLU A 244 -1.58 -2.71 3.76
CA GLU A 244 -2.78 -2.95 4.55
C GLU A 244 -3.70 -1.74 4.46
N LEU A 245 -4.96 -1.98 4.11
CA LEU A 245 -6.03 -0.99 4.04
C LEU A 245 -7.12 -1.35 5.04
N ASN A 246 -7.28 -0.56 6.10
CA ASN A 246 -8.35 -0.73 7.09
C ASN A 246 -9.49 0.26 6.84
N LEU A 247 -10.72 -0.21 6.86
CA LEU A 247 -11.91 0.62 6.66
C LEU A 247 -12.72 0.66 7.96
N TYR A 248 -12.80 1.84 8.60
CA TYR A 248 -13.56 2.08 9.83
C TYR A 248 -14.74 3.00 9.55
N SER A 249 -15.93 2.43 9.45
CA SER A 249 -17.16 3.17 9.13
C SER A 249 -18.41 2.35 9.47
N HIS A 250 -19.57 2.91 9.16
CA HIS A 250 -20.80 2.15 9.01
C HIS A 250 -20.76 1.31 7.72
N GLY A 251 -21.70 0.36 7.59
CA GLY A 251 -21.81 -0.48 6.41
C GLY A 251 -23.20 -1.10 6.21
N ILE A 252 -23.51 -1.37 4.96
CA ILE A 252 -24.70 -2.08 4.51
C ILE A 252 -24.27 -3.16 3.49
N PRO A 253 -25.09 -4.18 3.20
CA PRO A 253 -24.73 -5.15 2.18
C PRO A 253 -24.37 -4.47 0.85
N GLY A 254 -23.19 -4.82 0.30
CA GLY A 254 -22.70 -4.24 -0.94
C GLY A 254 -22.05 -2.85 -0.83
N SER A 255 -21.95 -2.24 0.35
CA SER A 255 -21.35 -0.90 0.51
C SER A 255 -20.67 -0.65 1.86
N VAL A 256 -19.50 -0.02 1.81
CA VAL A 256 -18.83 0.62 2.95
C VAL A 256 -19.24 2.09 2.99
N GLU A 257 -19.98 2.47 4.03
CA GLU A 257 -20.67 3.77 4.10
C GLU A 257 -19.92 4.74 5.03
N PHE A 258 -18.99 5.51 4.46
CA PHE A 258 -18.23 6.52 5.19
C PHE A 258 -19.07 7.73 5.61
N GLY A 259 -20.21 7.97 4.98
CA GLY A 259 -21.09 9.10 5.25
C GLY A 259 -22.47 8.74 5.81
N TYR A 260 -22.66 7.51 6.30
CA TYR A 260 -23.98 7.02 6.70
C TYR A 260 -24.72 7.97 7.65
N GLY A 261 -25.98 8.28 7.33
CA GLY A 261 -26.83 9.18 8.10
C GLY A 261 -26.67 10.69 7.80
N PHE A 262 -25.73 11.08 6.93
CA PHE A 262 -25.62 12.46 6.43
C PHE A 262 -26.36 12.65 5.11
N ASN A 263 -26.78 13.89 4.81
CA ASN A 263 -27.38 14.24 3.51
C ASN A 263 -26.43 13.97 2.32
N SER A 264 -25.12 14.01 2.57
CA SER A 264 -24.07 13.70 1.59
C SER A 264 -23.63 12.23 1.62
N ALA A 265 -24.37 11.31 2.26
CA ALA A 265 -23.99 9.90 2.35
C ALA A 265 -23.68 9.27 0.98
N SER A 266 -24.46 9.58 -0.06
CA SER A 266 -24.29 9.05 -1.42
C SER A 266 -22.97 9.43 -2.10
N THR A 267 -22.29 10.46 -1.60
CA THR A 267 -20.97 10.89 -2.09
C THR A 267 -19.83 10.39 -1.20
N MET A 268 -20.10 9.59 -0.17
CA MET A 268 -19.12 9.14 0.82
C MET A 268 -19.26 7.64 1.09
N ASN A 269 -19.09 6.81 0.05
CA ASN A 269 -19.11 5.37 0.18
C ASN A 269 -18.07 4.71 -0.74
N ILE A 270 -17.86 3.40 -0.59
CA ILE A 270 -17.30 2.54 -1.64
C ILE A 270 -18.23 1.34 -1.76
N ASP A 271 -18.76 1.12 -2.96
CA ASP A 271 -19.78 0.11 -3.22
C ASP A 271 -19.45 -0.72 -4.47
N ILE A 272 -20.28 -1.72 -4.74
CA ILE A 272 -20.15 -2.61 -5.91
C ILE A 272 -20.16 -1.86 -7.26
N GLY A 273 -20.77 -0.67 -7.33
CA GLY A 273 -20.88 0.13 -8.54
C GLY A 273 -19.66 0.99 -8.82
N ASN A 274 -18.89 1.35 -7.80
CA ASN A 274 -17.77 2.29 -7.92
C ASN A 274 -16.38 1.70 -7.61
N ILE A 275 -16.29 0.48 -7.06
CA ILE A 275 -15.01 -0.17 -6.73
C ILE A 275 -14.05 -0.28 -7.93
N ASN A 276 -14.59 -0.46 -9.14
CA ASN A 276 -13.82 -0.60 -10.38
C ASN A 276 -13.12 0.71 -10.80
N PHE A 277 -13.47 1.85 -10.21
CA PHE A 277 -12.78 3.12 -10.45
C PHE A 277 -11.46 3.24 -9.68
N ILE A 278 -11.23 2.37 -8.70
CA ILE A 278 -9.94 2.22 -8.05
C ILE A 278 -9.07 1.30 -8.90
N LYS A 279 -7.82 1.69 -9.18
CA LYS A 279 -6.85 0.91 -9.95
C LYS A 279 -6.59 -0.43 -9.25
N LYS A 280 -6.43 -1.49 -10.05
CA LYS A 280 -6.12 -2.84 -9.55
C LYS A 280 -4.73 -2.92 -8.91
N SER A 281 -3.75 -2.18 -9.46
CA SER A 281 -2.32 -2.26 -9.14
C SER A 281 -1.88 -1.27 -8.06
N ILE A 282 -2.58 -1.24 -6.92
CA ILE A 282 -2.24 -0.36 -5.78
C ILE A 282 -1.66 -1.10 -4.57
N PHE A 283 -1.88 -2.42 -4.46
CA PHE A 283 -1.43 -3.22 -3.33
C PHE A 283 -0.04 -3.86 -3.55
N SER A 284 0.64 -4.23 -2.47
CA SER A 284 1.76 -5.17 -2.52
C SER A 284 1.25 -6.59 -2.81
N SER A 285 2.15 -7.50 -3.19
CA SER A 285 1.81 -8.91 -3.40
C SER A 285 1.32 -9.61 -2.13
N SER A 286 1.68 -9.10 -0.96
CA SER A 286 1.20 -9.55 0.36
C SER A 286 0.17 -8.60 0.96
N GLY A 287 -0.41 -7.72 0.14
CA GLY A 287 -1.37 -6.73 0.58
C GLY A 287 -2.63 -7.38 1.12
N LYS A 288 -3.36 -6.65 1.97
CA LYS A 288 -4.67 -7.08 2.48
C LYS A 288 -5.59 -5.90 2.79
N ILE A 289 -6.87 -6.17 2.85
CA ILE A 289 -7.91 -5.22 3.25
C ILE A 289 -8.61 -5.77 4.49
N ASN A 290 -8.89 -4.94 5.49
CA ASN A 290 -9.79 -5.29 6.58
C ASN A 290 -10.94 -4.28 6.60
N SER A 291 -12.16 -4.76 6.40
CA SER A 291 -13.36 -3.95 6.59
C SER A 291 -13.93 -4.19 7.98
N TYR A 292 -13.97 -3.12 8.77
CA TYR A 292 -14.67 -3.07 10.06
C TYR A 292 -16.05 -2.41 9.92
N ALA A 293 -16.53 -2.25 8.69
CA ALA A 293 -17.90 -1.84 8.42
C ALA A 293 -18.83 -3.06 8.51
N CYS A 294 -20.04 -2.82 9.00
CA CYS A 294 -21.07 -3.85 9.09
C CYS A 294 -21.30 -4.51 7.72
N ARG A 295 -21.44 -5.85 7.71
CA ARG A 295 -22.02 -6.61 6.59
C ARG A 295 -21.29 -6.45 5.25
N THR A 296 -20.01 -6.07 5.24
CA THR A 296 -19.22 -5.98 3.99
C THR A 296 -19.07 -7.36 3.31
N GLY A 297 -19.07 -8.44 4.12
CA GLY A 297 -19.05 -9.82 3.65
C GLY A 297 -20.41 -10.40 3.25
N MET A 298 -21.48 -9.59 3.31
CA MET A 298 -22.84 -9.99 2.92
C MET A 298 -23.10 -9.67 1.44
N GLY A 299 -23.51 -10.66 0.66
CA GLY A 299 -23.91 -10.52 -0.74
C GLY A 299 -25.41 -10.35 -0.97
N ASN A 300 -26.25 -10.56 0.04
CA ASN A 300 -27.69 -10.33 -0.03
C ASN A 300 -27.95 -8.82 0.03
N LEU A 301 -28.22 -8.19 -1.11
CA LEU A 301 -28.39 -6.73 -1.25
C LEU A 301 -29.66 -6.15 -0.58
N VAL A 302 -30.40 -6.94 0.19
CA VAL A 302 -31.63 -6.50 0.86
C VAL A 302 -31.27 -5.94 2.24
N ASP A 303 -31.52 -4.66 2.46
CA ASP A 303 -31.38 -3.97 3.76
C ASP A 303 -32.77 -3.78 4.40
N ILE A 304 -33.45 -4.91 4.64
CA ILE A 304 -34.75 -4.95 5.33
C ILE A 304 -34.59 -5.84 6.57
N PRO A 305 -34.83 -5.36 7.80
CA PRO A 305 -34.51 -6.09 9.04
C PRO A 305 -35.03 -7.53 9.12
N ILE A 306 -36.26 -7.79 8.69
CA ILE A 306 -36.86 -9.14 8.73
C ILE A 306 -36.19 -10.09 7.73
N VAL A 307 -35.76 -9.57 6.58
CA VAL A 307 -35.06 -10.33 5.55
C VAL A 307 -33.56 -10.45 5.89
N GLU A 308 -33.00 -9.49 6.63
CA GLU A 308 -31.61 -9.50 7.11
C GLU A 308 -31.32 -10.70 8.00
N ASP A 309 -32.20 -11.01 8.95
CA ASP A 309 -31.99 -12.14 9.88
C ASP A 309 -32.03 -13.49 9.14
N VAL A 310 -32.89 -13.62 8.11
CA VAL A 310 -32.97 -14.83 7.28
C VAL A 310 -31.81 -14.90 6.27
N ALA A 311 -31.46 -13.79 5.63
CA ALA A 311 -30.35 -13.69 4.68
C ALA A 311 -29.01 -14.02 5.33
N GLN A 312 -28.89 -13.77 6.63
CA GLN A 312 -27.70 -14.08 7.41
C GLN A 312 -27.40 -15.58 7.57
N PHE A 313 -28.37 -16.47 7.35
CA PHE A 313 -28.15 -17.91 7.23
C PHE A 313 -27.70 -18.36 5.84
N SER A 314 -27.84 -17.49 4.83
CA SER A 314 -27.36 -17.74 3.46
C SER A 314 -26.81 -16.44 2.87
N PRO A 315 -25.62 -16.01 3.35
CA PRO A 315 -25.11 -14.65 3.14
C PRO A 315 -24.61 -14.35 1.72
N GLN A 316 -24.75 -15.29 0.78
CA GLN A 316 -24.30 -15.17 -0.61
C GLN A 316 -22.90 -14.54 -0.72
N ILE A 317 -21.95 -15.01 0.11
CA ILE A 317 -20.60 -14.42 0.29
C ILE A 317 -19.89 -14.11 -1.02
N GLU A 318 -20.16 -14.91 -2.05
CA GLU A 318 -19.61 -14.79 -3.40
C GLU A 318 -20.00 -13.50 -4.14
N LYS A 319 -21.13 -12.89 -3.76
CA LYS A 319 -21.64 -11.64 -4.32
C LYS A 319 -21.35 -10.44 -3.41
N SER A 320 -20.69 -10.67 -2.28
CA SER A 320 -20.38 -9.61 -1.32
C SER A 320 -19.38 -8.60 -1.88
N LEU A 321 -19.41 -7.38 -1.33
CA LEU A 321 -18.40 -6.37 -1.65
C LEU A 321 -17.00 -6.87 -1.27
N ALA A 322 -16.85 -7.63 -0.17
CA ALA A 322 -15.57 -8.22 0.23
C ALA A 322 -14.99 -9.16 -0.84
N GLN A 323 -15.80 -10.07 -1.40
CA GLN A 323 -15.34 -10.96 -2.48
C GLN A 323 -15.01 -10.17 -3.75
N ILE A 324 -15.81 -9.16 -4.10
CA ILE A 324 -15.56 -8.29 -5.25
C ILE A 324 -14.24 -7.53 -5.09
N MET A 325 -13.98 -6.94 -3.92
CA MET A 325 -12.72 -6.29 -3.58
C MET A 325 -11.54 -7.27 -3.70
N SER A 326 -11.68 -8.47 -3.14
CA SER A 326 -10.63 -9.49 -3.18
C SER A 326 -10.26 -9.87 -4.61
N ASN A 327 -11.26 -10.09 -5.46
CA ASN A 327 -11.06 -10.43 -6.87
C ASN A 327 -10.45 -9.27 -7.68
N HIS A 328 -10.90 -8.04 -7.43
CA HIS A 328 -10.45 -6.84 -8.16
C HIS A 328 -9.00 -6.50 -7.86
N PHE A 329 -8.63 -6.47 -6.57
CA PHE A 329 -7.30 -6.09 -6.11
C PHE A 329 -6.31 -7.25 -6.02
N ARG A 330 -6.79 -8.50 -6.13
CA ARG A 330 -5.96 -9.71 -5.99
C ARG A 330 -5.28 -9.81 -4.63
N VAL A 331 -6.00 -9.44 -3.57
CA VAL A 331 -5.55 -9.51 -2.16
C VAL A 331 -6.61 -10.14 -1.27
N ASN A 332 -6.21 -10.63 -0.10
CA ASN A 332 -7.16 -11.11 0.89
C ASN A 332 -7.96 -9.95 1.49
N VAL A 333 -9.23 -10.20 1.78
CA VAL A 333 -10.12 -9.25 2.44
C VAL A 333 -10.71 -9.89 3.69
N HIS A 334 -10.43 -9.33 4.87
CA HIS A 334 -11.15 -9.66 6.09
C HIS A 334 -12.40 -8.79 6.20
N ALA A 335 -13.58 -9.38 6.42
CA ALA A 335 -14.82 -8.63 6.53
C ALA A 335 -15.85 -9.32 7.42
N PHE A 336 -16.68 -8.50 8.08
CA PHE A 336 -17.83 -8.96 8.85
C PHE A 336 -18.99 -9.32 7.93
N ILE A 337 -19.61 -10.46 8.20
CA ILE A 337 -20.87 -10.87 7.58
C ILE A 337 -22.04 -10.19 8.33
N ARG A 338 -21.88 -9.94 9.63
CA ARG A 338 -22.91 -9.33 10.48
C ARG A 338 -22.64 -7.86 10.78
N ARG A 339 -23.46 -7.30 11.67
CA ARG A 339 -23.20 -6.00 12.28
C ARG A 339 -21.88 -6.04 13.06
N THR A 340 -21.23 -4.89 13.10
CA THR A 340 -20.03 -4.67 13.91
C THR A 340 -20.39 -3.81 15.10
N THR A 341 -19.77 -4.10 16.24
CA THR A 341 -19.92 -3.30 17.45
C THR A 341 -18.61 -2.58 17.79
N TYR A 342 -18.76 -1.30 18.09
CA TYR A 342 -17.69 -0.40 18.53
C TYR A 342 -17.86 -0.05 20.02
N GLU A 343 -18.78 -0.70 20.74
CA GLU A 343 -19.17 -0.34 22.11
C GLU A 343 -18.01 -0.30 23.11
N ASP A 344 -17.03 -1.19 22.92
CA ASP A 344 -15.88 -1.34 23.82
C ASP A 344 -14.70 -0.43 23.44
N THR A 345 -14.84 0.43 22.41
CA THR A 345 -13.76 1.30 21.90
C THR A 345 -13.06 2.07 23.03
N TRP A 346 -13.84 2.58 23.98
CA TRP A 346 -13.34 3.37 25.11
C TRP A 346 -13.28 2.58 26.43
N GLY A 347 -13.30 1.26 26.35
CA GLY A 347 -13.24 0.38 27.51
C GLY A 347 -14.51 -0.45 27.65
N SER A 348 -14.30 -1.70 28.02
CA SER A 348 -15.36 -2.69 28.12
C SER A 348 -16.16 -2.56 29.42
N ARG A 349 -17.27 -3.28 29.50
CA ARG A 349 -17.99 -3.45 30.76
C ARG A 349 -17.09 -4.04 31.84
N GLU A 350 -16.22 -4.99 31.48
CA GLU A 350 -15.25 -5.60 32.38
C GLU A 350 -14.23 -4.57 32.90
N ASP A 351 -13.71 -3.70 32.03
CA ASP A 351 -12.77 -2.65 32.45
C ASP A 351 -13.40 -1.71 33.47
N ARG A 352 -14.68 -1.34 33.26
CA ARG A 352 -15.42 -0.50 34.20
C ARG A 352 -15.59 -1.17 35.57
N TYR A 353 -15.77 -2.48 35.61
CA TYR A 353 -15.79 -3.23 36.88
C TYR A 353 -14.41 -3.31 37.51
N LYS A 354 -13.36 -3.62 36.74
CA LYS A 354 -11.97 -3.64 37.22
C LYS A 354 -11.54 -2.29 37.79
N TYR A 355 -11.89 -1.19 37.13
CA TYR A 355 -11.57 0.16 37.59
C TYR A 355 -12.26 0.51 38.92
N LYS A 356 -13.51 0.06 39.14
CA LYS A 356 -14.18 0.21 40.44
C LYS A 356 -13.46 -0.51 41.58
N LEU A 357 -12.70 -1.57 41.27
CA LEU A 357 -11.90 -2.29 42.27
C LEU A 357 -10.62 -1.52 42.64
N CYS A 358 -10.01 -0.80 41.69
CA CYS A 358 -8.85 0.06 41.96
C CYS A 358 -9.14 1.10 43.08
N ASN A 359 -10.37 1.65 43.11
CA ASN A 359 -10.77 2.68 44.08
C ASN A 359 -11.24 2.13 45.44
N LYS A 360 -11.44 0.82 45.59
CA LYS A 360 -12.11 0.22 46.76
C LYS A 360 -11.18 -0.32 47.84
N SER A 361 -9.90 0.02 47.83
CA SER A 361 -8.96 -0.34 48.92
C SER A 361 -8.81 -1.85 49.18
N ILE A 362 -9.24 -2.73 48.28
CA ILE A 362 -8.72 -4.10 48.26
C ILE A 362 -7.33 -3.95 47.65
N GLN A 363 -6.28 -4.05 48.49
CA GLN A 363 -4.84 -3.99 48.19
C GLN A 363 -4.02 -2.86 48.85
N LYS A 364 -4.32 -2.44 50.09
CA LYS A 364 -3.19 -2.26 51.03
C LYS A 364 -2.85 -3.63 51.63
N GLY A 365 -2.22 -4.50 50.83
CA GLY A 365 -1.51 -5.70 51.31
C GLY A 365 -2.30 -6.98 51.60
N SER A 366 -3.53 -7.16 51.11
CA SER A 366 -4.31 -8.39 51.40
C SER A 366 -4.40 -9.34 50.21
N VAL A 367 -3.80 -10.53 50.42
CA VAL A 367 -3.82 -11.75 49.60
C VAL A 367 -5.24 -12.27 49.37
N ASP A 368 -5.41 -12.95 48.22
CA ASP A 368 -6.46 -13.90 47.86
C ASP A 368 -7.40 -14.32 48.99
N LEU A 369 -8.66 -13.88 48.91
CA LEU A 369 -9.75 -14.50 49.68
C LEU A 369 -10.74 -15.27 48.80
N PHE A 370 -10.69 -15.18 47.46
CA PHE A 370 -11.74 -15.74 46.60
C PHE A 370 -11.35 -16.18 45.16
N ASN A 371 -10.07 -16.40 44.82
CA ASN A 371 -9.65 -16.67 43.42
C ASN A 371 -10.09 -15.59 42.42
N VAL A 372 -10.28 -14.34 42.89
CA VAL A 372 -10.62 -13.21 42.03
C VAL A 372 -9.34 -12.44 41.77
N VAL A 373 -8.81 -12.56 40.55
CA VAL A 373 -7.62 -11.82 40.12
C VAL A 373 -7.96 -10.34 40.04
N ALA A 374 -7.61 -9.60 41.10
CA ALA A 374 -7.69 -8.14 41.11
C ALA A 374 -6.73 -7.54 40.05
N PRO A 375 -7.07 -6.38 39.44
CA PRO A 375 -6.19 -5.74 38.48
C PRO A 375 -4.85 -5.36 39.13
N SER A 376 -3.75 -5.39 38.34
CA SER A 376 -2.46 -4.93 38.83
C SER A 376 -2.45 -3.41 39.03
N TRP A 377 -1.59 -2.92 39.93
CA TRP A 377 -1.34 -1.48 40.11
C TRP A 377 -0.96 -0.79 38.79
N SER A 378 -0.09 -1.42 38.00
CA SER A 378 0.30 -0.92 36.69
C SER A 378 -0.89 -0.78 35.74
N TRP A 379 -1.86 -1.70 35.78
CA TRP A 379 -3.07 -1.60 35.00
C TRP A 379 -3.96 -0.47 35.51
N CYS A 380 -4.18 -0.38 36.83
CA CYS A 380 -4.97 0.68 37.45
C CYS A 380 -4.42 2.08 37.10
N ASP A 381 -3.11 2.30 37.21
CA ASP A 381 -2.46 3.58 36.91
C ASP A 381 -2.57 3.98 35.43
N VAL A 382 -2.51 2.99 34.52
CA VAL A 382 -2.64 3.24 33.08
C VAL A 382 -4.10 3.51 32.72
N PHE A 383 -5.04 2.76 33.31
CA PHE A 383 -6.46 2.94 33.05
C PHE A 383 -6.98 4.25 33.64
N ASP A 384 -6.56 4.62 34.86
CA ASP A 384 -6.87 5.91 35.48
C ASP A 384 -6.43 7.08 34.60
N ARG A 385 -5.19 7.05 34.10
CA ARG A 385 -4.69 8.05 33.13
C ARG A 385 -5.55 8.13 31.86
N THR A 386 -6.02 6.98 31.37
CA THR A 386 -6.87 6.90 30.18
C THR A 386 -8.27 7.47 30.44
N VAL A 387 -8.84 7.23 31.63
CA VAL A 387 -10.12 7.80 32.07
C VAL A 387 -9.99 9.32 32.23
N ASN A 388 -8.93 9.79 32.89
CA ASN A 388 -8.68 11.22 33.09
C ASN A 388 -8.47 11.98 31.77
N GLU A 389 -7.73 11.39 30.81
CA GLU A 389 -7.58 11.94 29.46
C GLU A 389 -8.94 12.05 28.75
N ARG A 390 -9.78 11.02 28.87
CA ARG A 390 -11.12 11.04 28.27
C ARG A 390 -12.01 12.09 28.89
N ASP A 391 -12.03 12.20 30.21
CA ASP A 391 -12.81 13.23 30.91
C ASP A 391 -12.35 14.64 30.51
N TYR A 392 -11.06 14.84 30.28
CA TYR A 392 -10.52 16.07 29.72
C TYR A 392 -11.10 16.36 28.32
N PHE A 393 -11.09 15.38 27.40
CA PHE A 393 -11.65 15.58 26.06
C PHE A 393 -13.17 15.74 26.06
N VAL A 394 -13.91 15.04 26.93
CA VAL A 394 -15.35 15.25 27.09
C VAL A 394 -15.63 16.70 27.51
N LYS A 395 -14.85 17.25 28.45
CA LYS A 395 -14.99 18.66 28.86
C LYS A 395 -14.54 19.65 27.78
N LYS A 396 -13.47 19.34 27.04
CA LYS A 396 -12.86 20.24 26.05
C LYS A 396 -13.61 20.29 24.72
N ILE A 397 -14.02 19.12 24.21
CA ILE A 397 -14.56 18.94 22.84
C ILE A 397 -15.88 18.17 22.81
N GLY A 398 -16.48 17.89 23.97
CA GLY A 398 -17.82 17.30 24.09
C GLY A 398 -17.92 15.80 23.81
N VAL A 399 -16.80 15.10 23.57
CA VAL A 399 -16.78 13.70 23.15
C VAL A 399 -15.66 12.90 23.82
N ALA A 400 -15.86 11.59 23.96
CA ALA A 400 -14.83 10.69 24.47
C ALA A 400 -13.74 10.51 23.42
N TYR A 401 -12.48 10.68 23.85
CA TYR A 401 -11.33 10.42 23.00
C TYR A 401 -10.10 10.09 23.85
N ASN A 402 -9.21 9.26 23.29
CA ASN A 402 -7.90 8.97 23.86
C ASN A 402 -6.85 9.13 22.76
N ILE A 403 -5.77 9.88 23.02
CA ILE A 403 -4.75 10.22 22.01
C ILE A 403 -4.00 8.96 21.54
N ASN A 404 -3.95 7.95 22.39
CA ASN A 404 -3.34 6.65 22.07
C ASN A 404 -4.28 5.70 21.32
N GLY A 405 -5.49 6.15 20.96
CA GLY A 405 -6.50 5.36 20.28
C GLY A 405 -7.39 4.53 21.20
N ALA A 406 -8.23 3.71 20.58
CA ALA A 406 -9.16 2.80 21.22
C ALA A 406 -8.45 1.75 22.10
N LEU A 407 -9.15 1.27 23.12
CA LEU A 407 -8.66 0.24 24.05
C LEU A 407 -8.91 -1.17 23.52
N HIS A 408 -10.13 -1.43 23.02
CA HIS A 408 -10.52 -2.72 22.48
C HIS A 408 -10.77 -2.65 20.97
N PRO A 409 -10.52 -3.74 20.23
CA PRO A 409 -10.81 -3.80 18.81
C PRO A 409 -12.33 -3.82 18.56
N VAL A 410 -12.70 -3.55 17.31
CA VAL A 410 -14.06 -3.80 16.79
C VAL A 410 -14.34 -5.29 16.86
N LYS A 411 -15.58 -5.66 17.16
CA LYS A 411 -16.05 -7.05 17.22
C LYS A 411 -17.28 -7.22 16.34
N ALA A 412 -17.62 -8.46 16.02
CA ALA A 412 -18.95 -8.76 15.51
C ALA A 412 -19.97 -8.54 16.63
N ASP A 413 -21.14 -8.04 16.26
CA ASP A 413 -22.28 -8.04 17.16
C ASP A 413 -22.72 -9.48 17.44
N ILE A 414 -23.25 -9.71 18.65
CA ILE A 414 -23.71 -11.04 19.08
C ILE A 414 -24.98 -11.47 18.34
N ASP A 415 -25.74 -10.49 17.83
CA ASP A 415 -27.02 -10.71 17.17
C ASP A 415 -27.04 -10.26 15.70
N PRO A 416 -27.73 -11.03 14.84
CA PRO A 416 -28.29 -12.37 15.11
C PRO A 416 -27.18 -13.44 15.17
N VAL A 417 -27.49 -14.59 15.77
CA VAL A 417 -26.59 -15.77 15.80
C VAL A 417 -26.65 -16.51 14.47
N THR A 418 -25.56 -16.47 13.70
CA THR A 418 -25.37 -17.16 12.41
C THR A 418 -24.19 -18.13 12.46
N ILE A 419 -23.84 -18.75 11.34
CA ILE A 419 -22.75 -19.74 11.24
C ILE A 419 -21.38 -19.08 11.46
N ASP A 420 -21.09 -17.95 10.81
CA ASP A 420 -19.84 -17.20 10.95
C ASP A 420 -20.11 -15.70 11.09
N ALA A 421 -19.37 -15.02 11.95
CA ALA A 421 -19.56 -13.59 12.23
C ALA A 421 -18.71 -12.68 11.32
N GLU A 422 -17.54 -13.18 10.94
CA GLU A 422 -16.55 -12.58 10.07
C GLU A 422 -15.81 -13.68 9.31
N MET A 423 -15.23 -13.33 8.15
CA MET A 423 -14.50 -14.28 7.31
C MET A 423 -13.35 -13.60 6.56
N GLU A 424 -12.39 -14.41 6.11
CA GLU A 424 -11.38 -14.00 5.13
C GLU A 424 -11.82 -14.44 3.73
N PHE A 425 -11.80 -13.50 2.79
CA PHE A 425 -12.17 -13.68 1.39
C PHE A 425 -10.89 -13.71 0.56
N HIS A 426 -10.77 -14.72 -0.30
CA HIS A 426 -9.58 -14.95 -1.12
C HIS A 426 -9.83 -14.65 -2.61
N PRO A 427 -8.83 -14.18 -3.36
CA PRO A 427 -8.97 -13.92 -4.78
C PRO A 427 -9.30 -15.19 -5.56
N LYS A 428 -10.21 -15.09 -6.54
CA LYS A 428 -10.61 -16.17 -7.45
C LYS A 428 -9.97 -16.14 -8.82
#